data_AF-A0A2M7MAV5-F1
#
_entry.id   AF-A0A2M7MAV5-F1
#
_cell.length_a   1.000
_cell.length_b   1.000
_cell.length_c   1.000
_cell.angle_alpha   90.00
_cell.angle_beta   90.00
_cell.angle_gamma   90.00
#
_symmetry.space_group_name_H-M   'P 1'
#
loop_
_entity.id
_entity.type
_entity.pdbx_description
1 polymer ?
#
loop_
_entity_poly.entity_id
_entity_poly.type
_entity_poly.pdbx_seq_one_letter_code
_entity_poly.pdbx_strand_id
1 'polypeptide(L)'
;MLNQIAQLGDLTLKRFNNTASVVKFALSVFWHAFLPQSYHPAMRMVLVKQIYFTAVQVLPVFIFIAFIFGSIIIGSVILLASELGVLNEIGSILVYFIFNEFSPFFTALLVALRSGAAVNSEIALMHVNYELNALQTYKIDPIDYLFLPRILSGVISVTGLAIVFSVIMLVSGYVFSVFFLQMELISYLRILLNAVSLDNILMLLLKSMTFGFFIMLLPIHSGLKTGSCYSDIPVAVLKGMVSLFVALFVIEAVSLLIWLV
;
A
#
# COMPACT_ATOMS: atom_id res chain seq x y z
N MET A 1 -40.17 4.20 -15.71
CA MET A 1 -39.37 5.40 -15.35
C MET A 1 -39.25 5.59 -13.83
N LEU A 2 -40.34 5.67 -13.04
CA LEU A 2 -40.25 5.83 -11.58
C LEU A 2 -39.45 4.73 -10.85
N ASN A 3 -39.63 3.46 -11.23
CA ASN A 3 -38.85 2.36 -10.66
C ASN A 3 -37.35 2.42 -11.00
N GLN A 4 -36.97 2.98 -12.15
CA GLN A 4 -35.56 3.16 -12.52
C GLN A 4 -34.92 4.30 -11.72
N ILE A 5 -35.66 5.38 -11.47
CA ILE A 5 -35.20 6.49 -10.62
C ILE A 5 -35.08 6.03 -9.16
N ALA A 6 -36.04 5.24 -8.66
CA ALA A 6 -35.97 4.66 -7.32
C ALA A 6 -34.79 3.69 -7.16
N GLN A 7 -34.56 2.81 -8.14
CA GLN A 7 -33.39 1.92 -8.15
C GLN A 7 -32.07 2.70 -8.18
N LEU A 8 -31.99 3.78 -8.96
CA LEU A 8 -30.83 4.67 -8.97
C LEU A 8 -30.64 5.37 -7.61
N GLY A 9 -31.72 5.83 -6.97
CA GLY A 9 -31.71 6.42 -5.64
C GLY A 9 -31.24 5.45 -4.55
N ASP A 10 -31.72 4.21 -4.57
CA ASP A 10 -31.32 3.19 -3.61
C ASP A 10 -29.85 2.80 -3.78
N LEU A 11 -29.36 2.75 -5.02
CA LEU A 11 -27.96 2.45 -5.33
C LEU A 11 -27.03 3.59 -4.88
N THR A 12 -27.41 4.85 -5.08
CA THR A 12 -26.60 5.99 -4.63
C THR A 12 -26.57 6.09 -3.11
N LEU A 13 -27.71 5.90 -2.44
CA LEU A 13 -27.77 5.89 -0.97
C LEU A 13 -26.96 4.74 -0.36
N LYS A 14 -27.04 3.53 -0.92
CA LYS A 14 -26.22 2.39 -0.47
C LYS A 14 -24.73 2.65 -0.64
N ARG A 15 -24.31 3.24 -1.77
CA ARG A 15 -22.91 3.63 -1.99
C ARG A 15 -22.45 4.67 -0.98
N PHE A 16 -23.24 5.72 -0.77
CA PHE A 16 -22.92 6.78 0.19
C PHE A 16 -22.77 6.24 1.61
N ASN A 17 -23.70 5.41 2.07
CA ASN A 17 -23.63 4.79 3.40
C ASN A 17 -22.42 3.87 3.56
N ASN A 18 -22.04 3.14 2.49
CA ASN A 18 -20.86 2.29 2.52
C ASN A 18 -19.56 3.11 2.63
N THR A 19 -19.44 4.20 1.87
CA THR A 19 -18.27 5.09 1.98
C THR A 19 -18.21 5.75 3.35
N ALA A 20 -19.35 6.22 3.88
CA ALA A 20 -19.43 6.81 5.21
C ALA A 20 -19.01 5.81 6.31
N SER A 21 -19.36 4.52 6.18
CA SER A 21 -18.92 3.51 7.15
C SER A 21 -17.42 3.25 7.09
N VAL A 22 -16.82 3.24 5.90
CA VAL A 22 -15.36 3.12 5.74
C VAL A 22 -14.66 4.29 6.43
N VAL A 23 -15.13 5.51 6.21
CA VAL A 23 -14.56 6.73 6.82
C VAL A 23 -14.69 6.68 8.35
N LYS A 24 -15.86 6.30 8.88
CA LYS A 24 -16.05 6.12 10.33
C LYS A 24 -15.11 5.06 10.91
N PHE A 25 -14.95 3.93 10.22
CA PHE A 25 -14.03 2.88 10.63
C PHE A 25 -12.58 3.35 10.61
N ALA A 26 -12.17 4.07 9.55
CA ALA A 26 -10.85 4.68 9.45
C ALA A 26 -10.57 5.68 10.56
N LEU A 27 -11.50 6.58 10.84
CA LEU A 27 -11.38 7.54 11.95
C LEU A 27 -11.30 6.84 13.31
N SER A 28 -12.10 5.78 13.51
CA SER A 28 -12.07 4.98 14.74
C SER A 28 -10.70 4.35 14.95
N VAL A 29 -10.16 3.64 13.94
CA VAL A 29 -8.84 3.02 14.04
C VAL A 29 -7.76 4.08 14.23
N PHE A 30 -7.83 5.17 13.46
CA PHE A 30 -6.86 6.26 13.55
C PHE A 30 -6.83 6.84 14.96
N TRP A 31 -7.98 7.05 15.59
CA TRP A 31 -8.05 7.52 16.98
C TRP A 31 -7.41 6.53 17.97
N HIS A 32 -7.72 5.23 17.85
CA HIS A 32 -7.13 4.20 18.73
C HIS A 32 -5.62 4.07 18.54
N ALA A 33 -5.09 4.36 17.35
CA ALA A 33 -3.65 4.41 17.12
C ALA A 33 -2.91 5.44 17.98
N PHE A 34 -3.57 6.52 18.43
CA PHE A 34 -2.96 7.52 19.30
C PHE A 34 -3.19 7.27 20.80
N LEU A 35 -3.97 6.25 21.16
CA LEU A 35 -4.23 5.91 22.56
C LEU A 35 -3.12 4.99 23.09
N PRO A 36 -2.37 5.39 24.14
CA PRO A 36 -1.32 4.54 24.70
C PRO A 36 -1.82 3.21 25.26
N GLN A 37 -3.11 3.17 25.65
CA GLN A 37 -3.76 1.99 26.21
C GLN A 37 -3.87 0.86 25.17
N SER A 38 -4.02 1.19 23.88
CA SER A 38 -4.13 0.19 22.81
C SER A 38 -2.87 -0.67 22.61
N TYR A 39 -1.71 -0.27 23.15
CA TYR A 39 -0.41 -0.92 22.92
C TYR A 39 0.00 -1.96 23.98
N HIS A 40 -0.94 -2.81 24.40
CA HIS A 40 -0.68 -3.92 25.33
C HIS A 40 0.27 -4.99 24.76
N PRO A 41 0.94 -5.81 25.60
CA PRO A 41 1.91 -6.82 25.15
C PRO A 41 1.36 -7.81 24.11
N ALA A 42 0.10 -8.20 24.24
CA ALA A 42 -0.54 -9.12 23.29
C ALA A 42 -0.68 -8.49 21.89
N MET A 43 -1.07 -7.22 21.81
CA MET A 43 -1.16 -6.46 20.55
C MET A 43 0.21 -6.34 19.88
N ARG A 44 1.27 -6.05 20.64
CA ARG A 44 2.65 -5.96 20.12
C ARG A 44 3.11 -7.29 19.51
N MET A 45 2.75 -8.41 20.13
CA MET A 45 3.09 -9.73 19.59
C MET A 45 2.38 -9.99 18.24
N VAL A 46 1.12 -9.59 18.11
CA VAL A 46 0.39 -9.66 16.84
C VAL A 46 1.02 -8.75 15.80
N LEU A 47 1.37 -7.51 16.17
CA LEU A 47 2.01 -6.54 15.28
C LEU A 47 3.31 -7.10 14.68
N VAL A 48 4.20 -7.65 15.51
CA VAL A 48 5.49 -8.22 15.02
C VAL A 48 5.26 -9.39 14.07
N LYS A 49 4.31 -10.28 14.39
CA LYS A 49 3.95 -11.41 13.51
C LYS A 49 3.43 -10.92 12.16
N GLN A 50 2.59 -9.90 12.17
CA GLN A 50 2.01 -9.33 10.94
C GLN A 50 3.06 -8.59 10.10
N ILE A 51 4.03 -7.89 10.72
CA ILE A 51 5.17 -7.30 10.01
C ILE A 51 6.03 -8.39 9.36
N TYR A 52 6.30 -9.49 10.07
CA TYR A 52 7.06 -10.61 9.53
C TYR A 52 6.35 -11.25 8.33
N PHE A 53 5.05 -11.50 8.44
CA PHE A 53 4.22 -12.03 7.34
C PHE A 53 4.16 -11.09 6.13
N THR A 54 3.98 -9.79 6.37
CA THR A 54 3.70 -8.80 5.32
C THR A 54 4.97 -8.28 4.63
N ALA A 55 6.07 -8.09 5.36
CA ALA A 55 7.32 -7.58 4.79
C ALA A 55 8.36 -8.68 4.57
N VAL A 56 8.70 -9.43 5.62
CA VAL A 56 9.90 -10.28 5.61
C VAL A 56 9.73 -11.51 4.71
N GLN A 57 8.59 -12.19 4.78
CA GLN A 57 8.32 -13.37 3.96
C GLN A 57 8.15 -13.08 2.45
N VAL A 58 7.92 -11.82 2.08
CA VAL A 58 7.74 -11.40 0.67
C VAL A 58 9.06 -10.91 0.06
N LEU A 59 10.03 -10.57 0.91
CA LEU A 59 11.24 -9.85 0.55
C LEU A 59 12.02 -10.46 -0.65
N PRO A 60 12.23 -11.79 -0.76
CA PRO A 60 13.00 -12.35 -1.88
C PRO A 60 12.32 -12.12 -3.24
N VAL A 61 11.01 -12.39 -3.32
CA VAL A 61 10.22 -12.18 -4.54
C VAL A 61 10.16 -10.68 -4.87
N PHE A 62 10.04 -9.87 -3.83
CA PHE A 62 9.96 -8.42 -3.95
C PHE A 62 11.25 -7.80 -4.50
N ILE A 63 12.42 -8.22 -4.00
CA ILE A 63 13.74 -7.79 -4.51
C ILE A 63 13.91 -8.20 -5.97
N PHE A 64 13.52 -9.43 -6.33
CA PHE A 64 13.61 -9.92 -7.70
C PHE A 64 12.75 -9.08 -8.66
N ILE A 65 11.51 -8.78 -8.28
CA ILE A 65 10.60 -7.94 -9.06
C ILE A 65 11.14 -6.51 -9.18
N ALA A 66 11.61 -5.92 -8.08
CA ALA A 66 12.21 -4.58 -8.08
C ALA A 66 13.43 -4.48 -9.02
N PHE A 67 14.26 -5.52 -9.02
CA PHE A 67 15.42 -5.59 -9.91
C PHE A 67 14.99 -5.63 -11.38
N ILE A 68 14.01 -6.47 -11.74
CA ILE A 68 13.49 -6.55 -13.12
C ILE A 68 12.90 -5.22 -13.56
N PHE A 69 12.02 -4.62 -12.75
CA PHE A 69 11.43 -3.32 -13.07
C PHE A 69 12.48 -2.22 -13.19
N GLY A 70 13.48 -2.20 -12.31
CA GLY A 70 14.60 -1.29 -12.40
C GLY A 70 15.33 -1.40 -13.74
N SER A 71 15.68 -2.61 -14.18
CA SER A 71 16.37 -2.83 -15.45
C SER A 71 15.53 -2.37 -16.64
N ILE A 72 14.24 -2.71 -16.67
CA ILE A 72 13.36 -2.39 -17.80
C ILE A 72 13.05 -0.88 -17.84
N ILE A 73 12.63 -0.30 -16.72
CA ILE A 73 12.13 1.07 -16.68
C ILE A 73 13.27 2.06 -16.74
N ILE A 74 14.27 1.91 -15.87
CA ILE A 74 15.41 2.84 -15.85
C ILE A 74 16.17 2.73 -17.16
N GLY A 75 16.36 1.51 -17.67
CA GLY A 75 16.97 1.31 -18.98
C GLY A 75 16.21 2.01 -20.12
N SER A 76 14.88 1.90 -20.13
CA SER A 76 14.04 2.59 -21.12
C SER A 76 14.14 4.12 -21.00
N VAL A 77 14.14 4.65 -19.78
CA VAL A 77 14.28 6.09 -19.52
C VAL A 77 15.65 6.60 -19.95
N ILE A 78 16.72 5.83 -19.71
CA ILE A 78 18.09 6.18 -20.15
C ILE A 78 18.17 6.25 -21.67
N LEU A 79 17.65 5.24 -22.36
CA LEU A 79 17.66 5.20 -23.83
C LEU A 79 16.89 6.40 -24.40
N LEU A 80 15.70 6.67 -23.88
CA LEU A 80 14.88 7.80 -24.29
C LEU A 80 15.58 9.15 -24.01
N ALA A 81 16.20 9.32 -22.84
CA ALA A 81 16.92 10.54 -22.49
C ALA A 81 18.14 10.78 -23.40
N SER A 82 18.81 9.70 -23.83
CA SER A 82 19.91 9.75 -24.80
C SER A 82 19.43 10.21 -26.17
N GLU A 83 18.32 9.65 -26.68
CA GLU A 83 17.72 10.03 -27.96
C GLU A 83 17.25 11.49 -27.98
N LEU A 84 16.74 11.99 -26.86
CA LEU A 84 16.26 13.36 -26.72
C LEU A 84 17.37 14.38 -26.36
N GLY A 85 18.60 13.93 -26.12
CA GLY A 85 19.73 14.80 -25.76
C GLY A 85 19.64 15.41 -24.36
N VAL A 86 18.86 14.83 -23.45
CA VAL A 86 18.62 15.33 -22.07
C VAL A 86 19.28 14.47 -20.98
N LEU A 87 20.35 13.76 -21.33
CA LEU A 87 21.11 12.89 -20.41
C LEU A 87 21.55 13.59 -19.11
N ASN A 88 21.79 14.90 -19.14
CA ASN A 88 22.20 15.67 -17.97
C ASN A 88 21.11 15.73 -16.88
N GLU A 89 19.84 15.62 -17.27
CA GLU A 89 18.68 15.72 -16.36
C GLU A 89 18.19 14.35 -15.87
N ILE A 90 18.86 13.27 -16.27
CA ILE A 90 18.37 11.92 -16.03
C ILE A 90 18.26 11.58 -14.54
N GLY A 91 19.17 12.09 -13.71
CA GLY A 91 19.13 11.90 -12.27
C GLY A 91 17.83 12.42 -11.67
N SER A 92 17.48 13.67 -12.00
CA SER A 92 16.27 14.34 -11.54
C SER A 92 15.02 13.59 -12.00
N ILE A 93 14.96 13.18 -13.27
CA ILE A 93 13.83 12.42 -13.83
C ILE A 93 13.66 11.07 -13.11
N LEU A 94 14.74 10.31 -12.95
CA LEU A 94 14.71 8.98 -12.34
C LEU A 94 14.33 9.06 -10.87
N VAL A 95 14.99 9.93 -10.09
CA VAL A 95 14.71 10.07 -8.66
C VAL A 95 13.28 10.54 -8.44
N TYR A 96 12.83 11.57 -9.19
CA TYR A 96 11.47 12.06 -9.11
C TYR A 96 10.45 10.95 -9.37
N PHE A 97 10.57 10.26 -10.52
CA PHE A 97 9.62 9.23 -10.91
C PHE A 97 9.62 8.03 -9.95
N ILE A 98 10.81 7.56 -9.53
CA ILE A 98 10.93 6.38 -8.67
C ILE A 98 10.40 6.67 -7.27
N PHE A 99 10.82 7.77 -6.64
CA PHE A 99 10.51 8.04 -5.24
C PHE A 99 9.07 8.53 -5.06
N ASN A 100 8.58 9.37 -5.98
CA ASN A 100 7.27 9.99 -5.82
C ASN A 100 6.14 9.10 -6.34
N GLU A 101 6.33 8.39 -7.44
CA GLU A 101 5.23 7.68 -8.11
C GLU A 101 5.43 6.16 -8.06
N PHE A 102 6.49 5.68 -8.69
CA PHE A 102 6.60 4.27 -9.04
C PHE A 102 6.78 3.37 -7.82
N SER A 103 7.73 3.68 -6.94
CA SER A 103 8.09 2.80 -5.84
C SER A 103 6.98 2.66 -4.78
N PRO A 104 6.39 3.74 -4.22
CA PRO A 104 5.30 3.61 -3.26
C PRO A 104 4.10 2.85 -3.86
N PHE A 105 3.70 3.19 -5.09
CA PHE A 105 2.53 2.62 -5.74
C PHE A 105 2.70 1.13 -6.08
N PHE A 106 3.83 0.72 -6.65
CA PHE A 106 4.07 -0.68 -6.98
C PHE A 106 4.25 -1.54 -5.73
N THR A 107 4.91 -1.00 -4.70
CA THR A 107 5.01 -1.67 -3.40
C THR A 107 3.61 -1.93 -2.83
N ALA A 108 2.77 -0.90 -2.84
CA ALA A 108 1.39 -0.97 -2.38
C ALA A 108 0.59 -2.06 -3.14
N LEU A 109 0.71 -2.11 -4.47
CA LEU A 109 0.02 -3.10 -5.29
C LEU A 109 0.46 -4.54 -4.99
N LEU A 110 1.76 -4.78 -4.84
CA LEU A 110 2.29 -6.11 -4.54
C LEU A 110 1.86 -6.60 -3.15
N VAL A 111 1.88 -5.72 -2.14
CA VAL A 111 1.44 -6.06 -0.79
C VAL A 111 -0.08 -6.25 -0.73
N ALA A 112 -0.86 -5.45 -1.46
CA ALA A 112 -2.30 -5.63 -1.60
C ALA A 112 -2.66 -7.01 -2.16
N LEU A 113 -1.94 -7.46 -3.19
CA LEU A 113 -2.17 -8.75 -3.85
C LEU A 113 -1.95 -9.95 -2.90
N ARG A 114 -0.86 -9.93 -2.12
CA ARG A 114 -0.52 -11.04 -1.22
C ARG A 114 -1.18 -10.93 0.14
N SER A 115 -0.91 -9.83 0.84
CA SER A 115 -1.28 -9.67 2.26
C SER A 115 -2.68 -9.08 2.41
N GLY A 116 -3.09 -8.15 1.54
CA GLY A 116 -4.43 -7.57 1.59
C GLY A 116 -5.52 -8.63 1.42
N ALA A 117 -5.39 -9.51 0.43
CA ALA A 117 -6.34 -10.60 0.20
C ALA A 117 -6.34 -11.63 1.35
N ALA A 118 -5.17 -12.00 1.87
CA ALA A 118 -5.04 -12.94 2.98
C ALA A 118 -5.65 -12.40 4.28
N VAL A 119 -5.41 -11.12 4.60
CA VAL A 119 -6.02 -10.46 5.76
C VAL A 119 -7.54 -10.36 5.59
N ASN A 120 -8.02 -10.06 4.38
CA ASN A 120 -9.46 -10.05 4.10
C ASN A 120 -10.11 -11.41 4.42
N SER A 121 -9.56 -12.49 3.86
CA SER A 121 -10.12 -13.83 4.02
C SER A 121 -10.07 -14.29 5.47
N GLU A 122 -9.00 -13.95 6.21
CA GLU A 122 -8.88 -14.26 7.63
C GLU A 122 -9.95 -13.54 8.47
N ILE A 123 -10.18 -12.24 8.23
CA ILE A 123 -11.21 -11.48 8.95
C ILE A 123 -12.62 -11.96 8.58
N ALA A 124 -12.86 -12.25 7.31
CA ALA A 124 -14.12 -12.81 6.84
C ALA A 124 -14.41 -14.17 7.48
N LEU A 125 -13.38 -15.03 7.61
CA LEU A 125 -13.49 -16.32 8.27
C LEU A 125 -13.81 -16.16 9.77
N MET A 126 -13.07 -15.29 10.47
CA MET A 126 -13.32 -14.98 11.89
C MET A 126 -14.73 -14.43 12.12
N HIS A 127 -15.25 -13.65 11.18
CA HIS A 127 -16.62 -13.14 11.24
C HIS A 127 -17.65 -14.26 11.08
N VAL A 128 -17.52 -15.12 10.06
CA VAL A 128 -18.43 -16.26 9.84
C VAL A 128 -18.42 -17.24 11.02
N ASN A 129 -17.26 -17.44 11.66
CA ASN A 129 -17.11 -18.31 12.83
C ASN A 129 -17.53 -17.64 14.16
N TYR A 130 -18.02 -16.41 14.15
CA TYR A 130 -18.39 -15.63 15.36
C TYR A 130 -17.24 -15.40 16.34
N GLU A 131 -15.98 -15.52 15.90
CA GLU A 131 -14.79 -15.30 16.74
C GLU A 131 -14.70 -13.84 17.20
N LEU A 132 -15.12 -12.89 16.34
CA LEU A 132 -15.17 -11.46 16.68
C LEU A 132 -16.17 -11.16 17.81
N ASN A 133 -17.32 -11.83 17.81
CA ASN A 133 -18.34 -11.72 18.85
C ASN A 133 -17.86 -12.37 20.16
N ALA A 134 -17.10 -13.45 20.06
CA ALA A 134 -16.48 -14.07 21.23
C ALA A 134 -15.50 -13.11 21.92
N LEU A 135 -14.66 -12.39 21.17
CA LEU A 135 -13.76 -11.36 21.74
C LEU A 135 -14.54 -10.30 22.52
N GLN A 136 -15.63 -9.79 21.96
CA GLN A 136 -16.49 -8.80 22.63
C GLN A 136 -17.13 -9.36 23.91
N THR A 137 -17.51 -10.64 23.91
CA THR A 137 -18.05 -11.34 25.09
C THR A 137 -17.01 -11.41 26.22
N TYR A 138 -15.73 -11.56 25.89
CA TYR A 138 -14.61 -11.49 26.82
C TYR A 138 -14.16 -10.06 27.17
N LYS A 139 -14.90 -9.03 26.74
CA LYS A 139 -14.55 -7.60 26.92
C LYS A 139 -13.19 -7.22 26.31
N ILE A 140 -12.78 -7.92 25.25
CA ILE A 140 -11.60 -7.59 24.47
C ILE A 140 -12.07 -6.80 23.26
N ASP A 141 -11.59 -5.56 23.10
CA ASP A 141 -11.89 -4.76 21.92
C ASP A 141 -11.18 -5.33 20.68
N PRO A 142 -11.92 -5.77 19.64
CA PRO A 142 -11.31 -6.25 18.40
C PRO A 142 -10.49 -5.18 17.66
N ILE A 143 -10.81 -3.89 17.84
CA ILE A 143 -10.07 -2.79 17.21
C ILE A 143 -8.63 -2.82 17.71
N ASP A 144 -8.43 -2.80 19.01
CA ASP A 144 -7.09 -2.76 19.61
C ASP A 144 -6.34 -4.09 19.45
N TYR A 145 -7.04 -5.21 19.63
CA TYR A 145 -6.40 -6.53 19.65
C TYR A 145 -6.09 -7.07 18.25
N LEU A 146 -6.96 -6.83 17.26
CA LEU A 146 -6.92 -7.51 15.97
C LEU A 146 -6.69 -6.54 14.79
N PHE A 147 -7.45 -5.44 14.72
CA PHE A 147 -7.43 -4.57 13.53
C PHE A 147 -6.25 -3.62 13.53
N LEU A 148 -6.02 -2.92 14.64
CA LEU A 148 -4.96 -1.94 14.80
C LEU A 148 -3.55 -2.52 14.54
N PRO A 149 -3.14 -3.67 15.13
CA PRO A 149 -1.82 -4.23 14.83
C PRO A 149 -1.66 -4.64 13.36
N ARG A 150 -2.73 -5.12 12.70
CA ARG A 150 -2.68 -5.42 11.26
C ARG A 150 -2.50 -4.15 10.43
N ILE A 151 -3.25 -3.09 10.75
CA ILE A 151 -3.17 -1.81 10.03
C ILE A 151 -1.80 -1.15 10.21
N LEU A 152 -1.28 -1.10 11.44
CA LEU A 152 0.07 -0.60 11.71
C LEU A 152 1.14 -1.46 11.02
N SER A 153 0.96 -2.77 10.96
CA SER A 153 1.88 -3.63 10.20
C SER A 153 1.90 -3.26 8.72
N GLY A 154 0.74 -2.96 8.12
CA GLY A 154 0.65 -2.48 6.74
C GLY A 154 1.42 -1.18 6.53
N VAL A 155 1.24 -0.19 7.41
CA VAL A 155 1.97 1.09 7.36
C VAL A 155 3.48 0.86 7.42
N ILE A 156 3.96 0.12 8.41
CA ILE A 156 5.39 -0.13 8.61
C ILE A 156 5.97 -0.96 7.46
N SER A 157 5.29 -2.02 7.05
CA SER A 157 5.75 -2.93 5.99
C SER A 157 5.80 -2.25 4.63
N VAL A 158 4.76 -1.52 4.22
CA VAL A 158 4.72 -0.85 2.92
C VAL A 158 5.74 0.27 2.85
N THR A 159 5.89 1.06 3.93
CA THR A 159 6.92 2.11 4.00
C THR A 159 8.33 1.52 3.88
N GLY A 160 8.64 0.50 4.67
CA GLY A 160 9.96 -0.15 4.63
C GLY A 160 10.24 -0.83 3.29
N LEU A 161 9.26 -1.53 2.73
CA LEU A 161 9.40 -2.17 1.43
C LEU A 161 9.54 -1.14 0.30
N ALA A 162 8.86 0.01 0.34
CA ALA A 162 9.01 1.04 -0.69
C ALA A 162 10.42 1.65 -0.70
N ILE A 163 11.02 1.84 0.48
CA ILE A 163 12.43 2.27 0.56
C ILE A 163 13.34 1.23 -0.08
N VAL A 164 13.17 -0.05 0.28
CA VAL A 164 13.96 -1.15 -0.29
C VAL A 164 13.75 -1.24 -1.81
N PHE A 165 12.51 -1.13 -2.29
CA PHE A 165 12.17 -1.19 -3.70
C PHE A 165 12.90 -0.09 -4.48
N SER A 166 12.87 1.15 -3.97
CA SER A 166 13.55 2.29 -4.58
C SER A 166 15.06 2.06 -4.71
N VAL A 167 15.69 1.58 -3.64
CA VAL A 167 17.13 1.29 -3.63
C VAL A 167 17.49 0.18 -4.62
N ILE A 168 16.76 -0.93 -4.62
CA ILE A 168 17.02 -2.05 -5.54
C ILE A 168 16.78 -1.64 -6.99
N MET A 169 15.77 -0.83 -7.27
CA MET A 169 15.55 -0.27 -8.61
C MET A 169 16.75 0.56 -9.05
N LEU A 170 17.22 1.51 -8.23
CA LEU A 170 18.37 2.35 -8.57
C LEU A 170 19.65 1.55 -8.78
N VAL A 171 19.87 0.50 -7.98
CA VAL A 171 20.99 -0.44 -8.17
C VAL A 171 20.87 -1.19 -9.49
N SER A 172 19.68 -1.66 -9.84
CA SER A 172 19.43 -2.31 -11.12
C SER A 172 19.65 -1.36 -12.31
N GLY A 173 19.22 -0.10 -12.18
CA GLY A 173 19.47 0.97 -13.15
C GLY A 173 20.95 1.26 -13.36
N TYR A 174 21.75 1.21 -12.29
CA TYR A 174 23.21 1.31 -12.39
C TYR A 174 23.78 0.15 -13.22
N VAL A 175 23.40 -1.08 -12.92
CA VAL A 175 23.85 -2.28 -13.66
C VAL A 175 23.55 -2.10 -15.15
N PHE A 176 22.35 -1.65 -15.51
CA PHE A 176 22.00 -1.35 -16.90
C PHE A 176 22.88 -0.25 -17.51
N SER A 177 23.09 0.86 -16.77
CA SER A 177 23.90 2.00 -17.24
C SER A 177 25.35 1.61 -17.54
N VAL A 178 25.92 0.69 -16.76
CA VAL A 178 27.27 0.15 -17.00
C VAL A 178 27.33 -0.58 -18.35
N PHE A 179 26.34 -1.41 -18.66
CA PHE A 179 26.36 -2.19 -19.89
C PHE A 179 26.13 -1.36 -21.16
N PHE A 180 25.27 -0.33 -21.10
CA PHE A 180 24.88 0.45 -22.28
C PHE A 180 25.64 1.76 -22.47
N LEU A 181 25.96 2.46 -21.37
CA LEU A 181 26.62 3.76 -21.40
C LEU A 181 28.06 3.73 -20.90
N GLN A 182 28.55 2.57 -20.42
CA GLN A 182 29.87 2.43 -19.79
C GLN A 182 30.10 3.46 -18.67
N MET A 183 29.03 3.79 -17.95
CA MET A 183 29.04 4.84 -16.94
C MET A 183 29.77 4.38 -15.67
N GLU A 184 30.67 5.20 -15.16
CA GLU A 184 31.37 4.95 -13.90
C GLU A 184 30.43 5.09 -12.69
N LEU A 185 30.59 4.22 -11.68
CA LEU A 185 29.80 4.22 -10.44
C LEU A 185 29.77 5.58 -9.75
N ILE A 186 30.93 6.22 -9.60
CA ILE A 186 31.05 7.50 -8.88
C ILE A 186 30.27 8.60 -9.59
N SER A 187 30.29 8.60 -10.93
CA SER A 187 29.53 9.53 -11.74
C SER A 187 28.02 9.29 -11.61
N TYR A 188 27.58 8.03 -11.68
CA TYR A 188 26.17 7.66 -11.49
C TYR A 188 25.65 8.06 -10.11
N LEU A 189 26.39 7.74 -9.05
CA LEU A 189 26.01 8.10 -7.69
C LEU A 189 25.97 9.61 -7.49
N ARG A 190 26.91 10.36 -8.07
CA ARG A 190 26.90 11.83 -7.98
C ARG A 190 25.65 12.42 -8.64
N ILE A 191 25.26 11.92 -9.81
CA ILE A 191 24.04 12.36 -10.51
C ILE A 191 22.80 12.08 -9.65
N LEU A 192 22.70 10.89 -9.07
CA LEU A 192 21.56 10.53 -8.22
C LEU A 192 21.54 11.33 -6.92
N LEU A 193 22.65 11.43 -6.20
CA LEU A 193 22.71 12.14 -4.92
C LEU A 193 22.43 13.63 -5.06
N ASN A 194 22.85 14.25 -6.17
CA ASN A 194 22.52 15.65 -6.47
C ASN A 194 21.03 15.83 -6.83
N ALA A 195 20.37 14.79 -7.33
CA ALA A 195 18.96 14.81 -7.70
C ALA A 195 18.01 14.50 -6.53
N VAL A 196 18.48 13.80 -5.50
CA VAL A 196 17.66 13.49 -4.31
C VAL A 196 17.45 14.75 -3.48
N SER A 197 16.20 15.18 -3.35
CA SER A 197 15.79 16.20 -2.41
C SER A 197 15.11 15.59 -1.17
N LEU A 198 15.03 16.37 -0.09
CA LEU A 198 14.27 15.99 1.09
C LEU A 198 12.78 15.82 0.77
N ASP A 199 12.26 16.59 -0.17
CA ASP A 199 10.85 16.52 -0.59
C ASP A 199 10.52 15.17 -1.22
N ASN A 200 11.43 14.61 -2.04
CA ASN A 200 11.26 13.27 -2.61
C ASN A 200 11.16 12.19 -1.51
N ILE A 201 11.98 12.31 -0.47
CA ILE A 201 11.99 11.34 0.64
C ILE A 201 10.71 11.47 1.48
N LEU A 202 10.29 12.69 1.81
CA LEU A 202 9.07 12.93 2.54
C LEU A 202 7.84 12.43 1.78
N MET A 203 7.79 12.68 0.47
CA MET A 203 6.71 12.20 -0.39
C MET A 203 6.66 10.67 -0.44
N LEU A 204 7.81 10.00 -0.63
CA LEU A 204 7.93 8.54 -0.57
C LEU A 204 7.37 7.99 0.75
N LEU A 205 7.77 8.58 1.89
CA LEU A 205 7.33 8.14 3.22
C LEU A 205 5.82 8.37 3.43
N LEU A 206 5.31 9.57 3.13
CA LEU A 206 3.91 9.90 3.36
C LEU A 206 2.96 9.10 2.44
N LYS A 207 3.29 8.96 1.15
CA LYS A 207 2.52 8.13 0.21
C LYS A 207 2.51 6.67 0.66
N SER A 208 3.67 6.10 0.96
CA SER A 208 3.77 4.69 1.36
C SER A 208 3.08 4.39 2.70
N MET A 209 3.14 5.29 3.68
CA MET A 209 2.37 5.18 4.93
C MET A 209 0.86 5.20 4.66
N THR A 210 0.40 6.11 3.81
CA THR A 210 -1.01 6.22 3.43
C THR A 210 -1.48 4.95 2.73
N PHE A 211 -0.70 4.44 1.76
CA PHE A 211 -1.01 3.17 1.11
C PHE A 211 -1.05 2.01 2.10
N GLY A 212 -0.04 1.88 2.97
CA GLY A 212 0.02 0.81 3.98
C GLY A 212 -1.18 0.80 4.92
N PHE A 213 -1.70 1.98 5.28
CA PHE A 213 -2.91 2.11 6.08
C PHE A 213 -4.13 1.54 5.34
N PHE A 214 -4.38 1.97 4.10
CA PHE A 214 -5.57 1.55 3.34
C PHE A 214 -5.50 0.09 2.85
N ILE A 215 -4.30 -0.44 2.58
CA ILE A 215 -4.08 -1.84 2.19
C ILE A 215 -4.57 -2.81 3.24
N MET A 216 -4.53 -2.45 4.52
CA MET A 216 -5.04 -3.28 5.59
C MET A 216 -6.46 -2.88 5.98
N LEU A 217 -6.76 -1.58 5.99
CA LEU A 217 -8.06 -1.08 6.44
C LEU A 217 -9.23 -1.53 5.56
N LEU A 218 -9.13 -1.38 4.23
CA LEU A 218 -10.23 -1.71 3.32
C LEU A 218 -10.54 -3.21 3.29
N PRO A 219 -9.53 -4.10 3.27
CA PRO A 219 -9.78 -5.54 3.37
C PRO A 219 -10.39 -5.96 4.69
N ILE A 220 -9.92 -5.42 5.82
CA ILE A 220 -10.53 -5.68 7.14
C ILE A 220 -11.99 -5.24 7.13
N HIS A 221 -12.27 -4.01 6.72
CA HIS A 221 -13.64 -3.49 6.67
C HIS A 221 -14.56 -4.32 5.76
N SER A 222 -14.05 -4.82 4.63
CA SER A 222 -14.81 -5.71 3.74
C SER A 222 -15.09 -7.07 4.40
N GLY A 223 -14.09 -7.66 5.07
CA GLY A 223 -14.24 -8.91 5.81
C GLY A 223 -15.27 -8.82 6.93
N LEU A 224 -15.34 -7.69 7.63
CA LEU A 224 -16.36 -7.41 8.66
C LEU A 224 -17.79 -7.31 8.11
N LYS A 225 -17.95 -7.14 6.80
CA LYS A 225 -19.25 -7.08 6.12
C LYS A 225 -19.62 -8.38 5.39
N THR A 226 -18.85 -9.44 5.60
CA THR A 226 -19.16 -10.78 5.08
C THR A 226 -20.50 -11.25 5.64
N GLY A 227 -21.27 -12.00 4.84
CA GLY A 227 -22.48 -12.67 5.33
C GLY A 227 -22.16 -13.82 6.29
N SER A 228 -23.18 -14.56 6.72
CA SER A 228 -23.02 -15.66 7.69
C SER A 228 -22.67 -17.01 7.05
N CYS A 229 -22.56 -17.09 5.72
CA CYS A 229 -22.26 -18.33 5.01
C CYS A 229 -20.80 -18.35 4.54
N TYR A 230 -20.15 -19.53 4.58
CA TYR A 230 -18.78 -19.70 4.07
C TYR A 230 -18.65 -19.34 2.57
N SER A 231 -19.71 -19.49 1.79
CA SER A 231 -19.78 -19.08 0.39
C SER A 231 -19.63 -17.57 0.18
N ASP A 232 -19.85 -16.76 1.20
CA ASP A 232 -19.76 -15.30 1.12
C ASP A 232 -18.32 -14.80 1.29
N ILE A 233 -17.41 -15.63 1.81
CA ILE A 233 -16.02 -15.24 2.08
C ILE A 233 -15.30 -14.80 0.79
N PRO A 234 -15.28 -15.57 -0.31
CA PRO A 234 -14.63 -15.12 -1.55
C PRO A 234 -15.25 -13.84 -2.11
N VAL A 235 -16.57 -13.66 -1.95
CA VAL A 235 -17.29 -12.46 -2.41
C VAL A 235 -16.84 -11.23 -1.61
N ALA A 236 -16.67 -11.36 -0.30
CA ALA A 236 -16.14 -10.28 0.55
C ALA A 236 -14.68 -9.95 0.24
N VAL A 237 -13.86 -10.97 -0.07
CA VAL A 237 -12.47 -10.78 -0.53
C VAL A 237 -12.44 -9.97 -1.82
N LEU A 238 -13.18 -10.38 -2.84
CA LEU A 238 -13.23 -9.70 -4.14
C LEU A 238 -13.72 -8.25 -3.99
N LYS A 239 -14.80 -8.01 -3.24
CA LYS A 239 -15.32 -6.65 -3.00
C LYS A 239 -14.28 -5.76 -2.31
N GLY A 240 -13.58 -6.29 -1.30
CA GLY A 240 -12.55 -5.55 -0.58
C GLY A 240 -11.35 -5.22 -1.47
N MET A 241 -10.92 -6.18 -2.30
CA MET A 241 -9.81 -5.99 -3.24
C MET A 241 -10.13 -4.98 -4.34
N VAL A 242 -11.35 -5.00 -4.89
CA VAL A 242 -11.79 -3.98 -5.86
C VAL A 242 -11.84 -2.60 -5.22
N SER A 243 -12.40 -2.50 -4.01
CA SER A 243 -12.43 -1.22 -3.27
C SER A 243 -11.02 -0.71 -2.95
N LEU A 244 -10.11 -1.60 -2.60
CA LEU A 244 -8.70 -1.27 -2.35
C LEU A 244 -8.02 -0.77 -3.61
N PHE A 245 -8.17 -1.48 -4.73
CA PHE A 245 -7.59 -1.08 -6.01
C PHE A 245 -8.05 0.33 -6.40
N VAL A 246 -9.35 0.61 -6.35
CA VAL A 246 -9.88 1.96 -6.62
C VAL A 246 -9.28 2.99 -5.65
N ALA A 247 -9.18 2.67 -4.36
CA ALA A 247 -8.60 3.58 -3.38
C ALA A 247 -7.12 3.88 -3.65
N LEU A 248 -6.32 2.88 -4.07
CA LEU A 248 -4.91 3.10 -4.42
C LEU A 248 -4.76 4.12 -5.56
N PHE A 249 -5.55 4.00 -6.62
CA PHE A 249 -5.52 4.96 -7.73
C PHE A 249 -6.02 6.34 -7.33
N VAL A 250 -7.06 6.42 -6.50
CA VAL A 250 -7.56 7.72 -5.99
C VAL A 250 -6.51 8.40 -5.12
N ILE A 251 -5.87 7.66 -4.22
CA ILE A 251 -4.78 8.18 -3.38
C ILE A 251 -3.63 8.67 -4.26
N GLU A 252 -3.25 7.91 -5.30
CA GLU A 252 -2.19 8.30 -6.21
C GLU A 252 -2.52 9.60 -6.96
N ALA A 253 -3.73 9.68 -7.55
CA ALA A 253 -4.17 10.87 -8.26
C ALA A 253 -4.25 12.11 -7.36
N VAL A 254 -4.80 11.96 -6.15
CA VAL A 254 -4.90 13.06 -5.18
C VAL A 254 -3.51 13.49 -4.71
N SER A 255 -2.62 12.55 -4.44
CA SER A 255 -1.27 12.86 -3.97
C SER A 255 -0.45 13.57 -5.04
N LEU A 256 -0.59 13.16 -6.32
CA LEU A 256 0.02 13.85 -7.45
C LEU A 256 -0.53 15.28 -7.60
N LEU A 257 -1.85 15.48 -7.47
CA LEU A 257 -2.45 16.81 -7.53
C LEU A 257 -1.96 17.73 -6.41
N ILE A 258 -1.83 17.22 -5.18
CA ILE A 258 -1.32 18.00 -4.04
C ILE A 258 0.12 18.45 -4.29
N TRP A 259 0.92 17.65 -4.98
CA TRP A 259 2.32 18.00 -5.26
C TRP A 259 2.47 19.00 -6.41
N LEU A 260 1.55 19.00 -7.38
CA LEU A 260 1.55 19.94 -8.50
C LEU A 260 1.11 21.37 -8.14
N VAL A 261 0.45 21.56 -6.99
CA VAL A 261 -0.11 22.84 -6.51
C VAL A 261 0.82 23.47 -5.50
#